data_AF-A0A927IUE5-F1
#
_entry.id   AF-A0A927IUE5-F1
#
_cell.length_a   1.000
_cell.length_b   1.000
_cell.length_c   1.000
_cell.angle_alpha   90.00
_cell.angle_beta   90.00
_cell.angle_gamma   90.00
#
_symmetry.space_group_name_H-M   'P 1'
#
loop_
_entity.id
_entity.type
_entity.pdbx_description
1 polymer ?
#
loop_
_entity_poly.entity_id
_entity_poly.type
_entity_poly.pdbx_seq_one_letter_code
_entity_poly.pdbx_strand_id
1 'polypeptide(L)'
;MAITNHVELPHQIYHATHIENIESFKENIADSTCWLPEKDFGNGFYTTNDIKQAYKRAKLLSRYHGGQSVGCVLDLRCNPEPCPFNYNHHVYLGVNRKWAEYILAHRAYPNEDPCEILGYSCHSDIISGPMADNSIKDFIGKDVYRYLNNDNNVVDEFYEKIIRGNDGKFRNTFDLGYQITFSNEELANTMLTIKGIWYMKKGGGWVYEEVL
;
A
#
# COMPACT_ATOMS: atom_id res chain seq x y z
N MET A 1 -11.66 -20.05 25.92
CA MET A 1 -11.35 -18.60 25.90
C MET A 1 -10.72 -18.34 24.54
N ALA A 2 -11.46 -17.72 23.62
CA ALA A 2 -10.93 -17.39 22.30
C ALA A 2 -9.99 -16.20 22.48
N ILE A 3 -8.71 -16.38 22.19
CA ILE A 3 -7.77 -15.27 22.05
C ILE A 3 -8.15 -14.61 20.72
N THR A 4 -8.94 -13.54 20.79
CA THR A 4 -9.11 -12.66 19.64
C THR A 4 -7.80 -11.91 19.46
N ASN A 5 -7.05 -12.24 18.42
CA ASN A 5 -5.87 -11.47 18.02
C ASN A 5 -6.36 -10.11 17.52
N HIS A 6 -6.49 -9.15 18.45
CA HIS A 6 -6.89 -7.79 18.14
C HIS A 6 -5.67 -7.02 17.64
N VAL A 7 -5.73 -6.51 16.42
CA VAL A 7 -4.74 -5.59 15.86
C VAL A 7 -5.41 -4.23 15.72
N GLU A 8 -4.80 -3.21 16.32
CA GLU A 8 -5.27 -1.83 16.19
C GLU A 8 -4.69 -1.18 14.94
N LEU A 9 -5.56 -0.54 14.16
CA LEU A 9 -5.13 0.32 13.07
C LEU A 9 -4.55 1.63 13.62
N PRO A 10 -3.52 2.20 12.96
CA PRO A 10 -3.03 3.53 13.31
C PRO A 10 -4.15 4.56 13.20
N HIS A 11 -4.26 5.43 14.21
CA HIS A 11 -5.27 6.49 14.22
C HIS A 11 -5.13 7.47 13.05
N GLN A 12 -3.91 7.63 12.53
CA GLN A 12 -3.59 8.55 11.45
C GLN A 12 -2.77 7.83 10.39
N ILE A 13 -3.18 7.99 9.14
CA ILE A 13 -2.55 7.42 7.95
C ILE A 13 -2.54 8.47 6.83
N TYR A 14 -1.73 8.23 5.81
CA TYR A 14 -1.45 9.19 4.75
C TYR A 14 -1.60 8.53 3.38
N HIS A 15 -2.17 9.27 2.43
CA HIS A 15 -2.27 8.85 1.04
C HIS A 15 -1.68 9.93 0.12
N ALA A 16 -0.74 9.57 -0.74
CA ALA A 16 -0.17 10.50 -1.71
C ALA A 16 -0.96 10.45 -3.02
N THR A 17 -1.41 11.61 -3.49
CA THR A 17 -2.21 11.76 -4.71
C THR A 17 -1.87 13.08 -5.41
N HIS A 18 -2.73 13.52 -6.33
CA HIS A 18 -2.65 14.78 -7.04
C HIS A 18 -3.67 15.78 -6.51
N ILE A 19 -3.33 17.08 -6.51
CA ILE A 19 -4.19 18.13 -5.94
C ILE A 19 -5.53 18.26 -6.66
N GLU A 20 -5.58 17.93 -7.95
CA GLU A 20 -6.82 17.91 -8.73
C GLU A 20 -7.81 16.82 -8.28
N ASN A 21 -7.34 15.78 -7.57
CA ASN A 21 -8.19 14.69 -7.11
C ASN A 21 -8.86 15.00 -5.77
N ILE A 22 -8.52 16.11 -5.11
CA ILE A 22 -8.98 16.43 -3.75
C ILE A 22 -10.50 16.48 -3.65
N GLU A 23 -11.18 17.11 -4.61
CA GLU A 23 -12.65 17.19 -4.57
C GLU A 23 -13.29 15.80 -4.70
N SER A 24 -12.74 14.93 -5.56
CA SER A 24 -13.19 13.53 -5.66
C SER A 24 -13.00 12.78 -4.34
N PHE A 25 -11.87 12.98 -3.64
CA PHE A 25 -11.64 12.37 -2.34
C PHE A 25 -12.59 12.85 -1.24
N LYS A 26 -13.08 14.08 -1.32
CA LYS A 26 -14.10 14.60 -0.39
C LYS A 26 -15.46 13.94 -0.60
N GLU A 27 -15.75 13.51 -1.82
CA GLU A 27 -16.96 12.75 -2.14
C GLU A 27 -16.82 11.28 -1.73
N ASN A 28 -15.73 10.63 -2.15
CA ASN A 28 -15.42 9.23 -1.80
C ASN A 28 -13.91 9.07 -1.60
N ILE A 29 -13.50 8.56 -0.43
CA ILE A 29 -12.08 8.32 -0.10
C ILE A 29 -11.48 7.20 -0.95
N ALA A 30 -12.27 6.18 -1.24
CA ALA A 30 -11.88 5.07 -2.10
C ALA A 30 -12.89 4.88 -3.23
N ASP A 31 -12.36 4.63 -4.42
CA ASP A 31 -13.12 4.21 -5.60
C ASP A 31 -12.35 3.05 -6.25
N SER A 32 -12.97 1.88 -6.25
CA SER A 32 -12.39 0.64 -6.78
C SER A 32 -12.16 0.65 -8.27
N THR A 33 -12.86 1.51 -9.02
CA THR A 33 -12.63 1.69 -10.45
C THR A 33 -11.28 2.36 -10.77
N CYS A 34 -10.70 3.03 -9.77
CA CYS A 34 -9.41 3.71 -9.84
C CYS A 34 -8.26 2.85 -9.28
N TRP A 35 -8.52 1.65 -8.78
CA TRP A 35 -7.49 0.77 -8.24
C TRP A 35 -6.58 0.25 -9.35
N LEU A 36 -5.28 0.41 -9.13
CA LEU A 36 -4.28 0.00 -10.09
C LEU A 36 -3.90 -1.48 -9.87
N PRO A 37 -3.72 -2.26 -10.94
CA PRO A 37 -3.23 -3.64 -10.85
C PRO A 37 -1.75 -3.70 -10.43
N GLU A 38 -1.24 -4.93 -10.29
CA GLU A 38 0.18 -5.25 -10.06
C GLU A 38 0.76 -4.63 -8.77
N LYS A 39 -0.07 -4.51 -7.74
CA LYS A 39 0.35 -4.00 -6.42
C LYS A 39 0.67 -5.12 -5.45
N ASP A 40 1.46 -4.78 -4.44
CA ASP A 40 1.96 -5.71 -3.42
C ASP A 40 0.86 -6.52 -2.75
N PHE A 41 -0.24 -5.87 -2.40
CA PHE A 41 -1.35 -6.48 -1.66
C PHE A 41 -2.64 -6.55 -2.49
N GLY A 42 -2.50 -6.57 -3.83
CA GLY A 42 -3.65 -6.59 -4.75
C GLY A 42 -4.34 -5.24 -4.89
N ASN A 43 -5.55 -5.25 -5.44
CA ASN A 43 -6.33 -4.04 -5.64
C ASN A 43 -6.79 -3.47 -4.29
N GLY A 44 -6.75 -2.15 -4.16
CA GLY A 44 -7.16 -1.48 -2.94
C GLY A 44 -6.71 -0.02 -2.86
N PHE A 45 -7.16 0.66 -1.82
CA PHE A 45 -6.75 2.00 -1.45
C PHE A 45 -5.51 1.94 -0.53
N TYR A 46 -4.35 2.33 -1.09
CA TYR A 46 -3.06 2.24 -0.42
C TYR A 46 -2.76 3.48 0.41
N THR A 47 -2.42 3.27 1.67
CA THR A 47 -2.01 4.31 2.62
C THR A 47 -0.72 3.92 3.33
N THR A 48 -0.15 4.83 4.10
CA THR A 48 1.00 4.59 4.97
C THR A 48 0.83 5.32 6.30
N ASN A 49 1.41 4.80 7.37
CA ASN A 49 1.50 5.52 8.65
C ASN A 49 2.75 6.43 8.74
N ASP A 50 3.58 6.50 7.69
CA ASP A 50 4.75 7.38 7.63
C ASP A 50 4.53 8.54 6.65
N ILE A 51 4.38 9.75 7.21
CA ILE A 51 4.22 10.98 6.40
C ILE A 51 5.42 11.24 5.49
N LYS A 52 6.64 10.85 5.89
CA LYS A 52 7.84 11.04 5.06
C LYS A 52 7.77 10.16 3.81
N GLN A 53 7.23 8.95 3.94
CA GLN A 53 6.96 8.06 2.82
C GLN A 53 5.92 8.66 1.88
N ALA A 54 4.81 9.18 2.42
CA ALA A 54 3.79 9.86 1.62
C ALA A 54 4.36 11.08 0.88
N TYR A 55 5.19 11.90 1.53
CA TYR A 55 5.88 13.03 0.89
C TYR A 55 6.81 12.61 -0.24
N LYS A 56 7.58 11.54 -0.06
CA LYS A 56 8.42 10.98 -1.13
C LYS A 56 7.55 10.57 -2.32
N ARG A 57 6.42 9.91 -2.07
CA ARG A 57 5.48 9.47 -3.10
C ARG A 57 4.84 10.65 -3.85
N ALA A 58 4.34 11.66 -3.14
CA ALA A 58 3.76 12.85 -3.75
C ALA A 58 4.77 13.65 -4.60
N LYS A 59 6.03 13.73 -4.17
CA LYS A 59 7.12 14.30 -4.98
C LYS A 59 7.37 13.52 -6.27
N LEU A 60 7.31 12.18 -6.21
CA LEU A 60 7.44 11.34 -7.40
C LEU A 60 6.26 11.56 -8.36
N LEU A 61 5.02 11.59 -7.84
CA LEU A 61 3.82 11.86 -8.64
C LEU A 61 3.91 13.19 -9.40
N SER A 62 4.40 14.26 -8.74
CA SER A 62 4.60 15.57 -9.38
C SER A 62 5.56 15.51 -10.58
N ARG A 63 6.56 14.62 -10.54
CA ARG A 63 7.57 14.48 -11.62
C ARG A 63 7.04 13.70 -12.82
N TYR A 64 6.15 12.73 -12.60
CA TYR A 64 5.64 11.85 -13.66
C TYR A 64 4.83 12.61 -14.73
N HIS A 65 4.16 13.71 -14.37
CA HIS A 65 3.39 14.55 -15.30
C HIS A 65 4.17 15.77 -15.79
N GLY A 66 5.51 15.71 -15.83
CA GLY A 66 6.34 16.83 -16.27
C GLY A 66 6.16 18.11 -15.43
N GLY A 67 5.71 17.99 -14.18
CA GLY A 67 5.40 19.12 -13.29
C GLY A 67 4.07 19.83 -13.57
N GLN A 68 3.22 19.31 -14.47
CA GLN A 68 1.90 19.90 -14.76
C GLN A 68 0.88 19.66 -13.65
N SER A 69 1.06 18.59 -12.88
CA SER A 69 0.23 18.25 -11.73
C SER A 69 1.05 18.32 -10.44
N VAL A 70 0.43 18.85 -9.39
CA VAL A 70 1.06 18.99 -8.07
C VAL A 70 0.65 17.82 -7.21
N GLY A 71 1.62 16.99 -6.85
CA GLY A 71 1.41 15.93 -5.88
C GLY A 71 1.17 16.50 -4.49
N CYS A 72 0.17 15.97 -3.80
CA CYS A 72 -0.20 16.29 -2.43
C CYS A 72 -0.31 15.01 -1.59
N VAL A 73 -0.51 15.17 -0.29
CA VAL A 73 -0.75 14.08 0.65
C VAL A 73 -2.04 14.36 1.42
N LEU A 74 -2.99 13.44 1.36
CA LEU A 74 -4.13 13.41 2.25
C LEU A 74 -3.67 12.98 3.65
N ASP A 75 -4.09 13.75 4.65
CA ASP A 75 -4.02 13.39 6.06
C ASP A 75 -5.34 12.76 6.45
N LEU A 76 -5.33 11.46 6.75
CA LEU A 76 -6.52 10.67 6.99
C LEU A 76 -6.55 10.21 8.44
N ARG A 77 -7.69 10.41 9.09
CA ARG A 77 -8.00 9.79 10.38
C ARG A 77 -8.67 8.45 10.13
N CYS A 78 -8.16 7.40 10.77
CA CYS A 78 -8.76 6.09 10.81
C CYS A 78 -9.63 5.97 12.07
N ASN A 79 -10.94 5.86 11.86
CA ASN A 79 -11.96 5.64 12.88
C ASN A 79 -12.57 4.25 12.67
N PRO A 80 -11.96 3.19 13.20
CA PRO A 80 -12.51 1.84 13.06
C PRO A 80 -13.82 1.66 13.85
N GLU A 81 -14.18 2.61 14.72
CA GLU A 81 -15.42 2.58 15.51
C GLU A 81 -16.23 3.86 15.29
N PRO A 82 -17.55 3.78 15.05
CA PRO A 82 -18.34 2.55 14.90
C PRO A 82 -18.29 2.00 13.47
N CYS A 83 -17.48 0.96 13.19
CA CYS A 83 -17.57 0.23 11.93
C CYS A 83 -18.68 -0.82 12.07
N PRO A 84 -19.80 -0.73 11.32
CA PRO A 84 -20.88 -1.69 11.41
C PRO A 84 -20.54 -3.06 10.79
N PHE A 85 -19.41 -3.16 10.10
CA PHE A 85 -18.98 -4.35 9.38
C PHE A 85 -18.01 -5.18 10.20
N ASN A 86 -18.18 -6.50 10.17
CA ASN A 86 -17.10 -7.42 10.48
C ASN A 86 -16.14 -7.43 9.29
N TYR A 87 -14.87 -7.13 9.53
CA TYR A 87 -13.82 -7.16 8.52
C TYR A 87 -12.66 -8.02 8.99
N ASN A 88 -11.89 -8.56 8.05
CA ASN A 88 -10.65 -9.27 8.34
C ASN A 88 -9.43 -8.38 8.08
N HIS A 89 -8.43 -8.48 8.95
CA HIS A 89 -7.18 -7.74 8.84
C HIS A 89 -6.00 -8.70 8.82
N HIS A 90 -5.29 -8.75 7.70
CA HIS A 90 -4.05 -9.50 7.57
C HIS A 90 -2.84 -8.60 7.82
N VAL A 91 -1.94 -9.04 8.70
CA VAL A 91 -0.79 -8.22 9.13
C VAL A 91 0.51 -8.99 8.93
N TYR A 92 1.36 -8.45 8.08
CA TYR A 92 2.76 -8.80 7.99
C TYR A 92 3.58 -7.87 8.89
N LEU A 93 3.97 -8.35 10.08
CA LEU A 93 4.79 -7.57 11.02
C LEU A 93 6.22 -7.30 10.52
N GLY A 94 6.65 -8.01 9.49
CA GLY A 94 7.97 -7.89 8.91
C GLY A 94 8.09 -8.70 7.63
N VAL A 95 9.23 -8.59 6.97
CA VAL A 95 9.52 -9.34 5.75
C VAL A 95 9.84 -10.79 6.09
N ASN A 96 9.20 -11.72 5.40
CA ASN A 96 9.47 -13.15 5.47
C ASN A 96 9.10 -13.81 4.14
N ARG A 97 9.35 -15.12 4.02
CA ARG A 97 9.04 -15.88 2.80
C ARG A 97 7.55 -15.82 2.42
N LYS A 98 6.63 -15.92 3.38
CA LYS A 98 5.17 -15.86 3.11
C LYS A 98 4.73 -14.49 2.58
N TRP A 99 5.28 -13.42 3.16
CA TRP A 99 5.08 -12.05 2.67
C TRP A 99 5.59 -11.89 1.23
N ALA A 100 6.78 -12.43 0.94
CA ALA A 100 7.37 -12.39 -0.39
C ALA A 100 6.53 -13.17 -1.41
N GLU A 101 6.07 -14.36 -1.05
CA GLU A 101 5.17 -15.21 -1.86
C GLU A 101 3.84 -14.51 -2.13
N TYR A 102 3.24 -13.90 -1.11
CA TYR A 102 2.01 -13.12 -1.23
C TYR A 102 2.15 -11.98 -2.24
N ILE A 103 3.20 -11.17 -2.10
CA ILE A 103 3.45 -10.05 -3.01
C ILE A 103 3.70 -10.54 -4.44
N LEU A 104 4.54 -11.57 -4.60
CA LEU A 104 4.88 -12.08 -5.92
C LEU A 104 3.64 -12.64 -6.62
N ALA A 105 2.78 -13.35 -5.90
CA ALA A 105 1.51 -13.84 -6.43
C ALA A 105 0.59 -12.71 -6.88
N HIS A 106 0.37 -11.67 -6.05
CA HIS A 106 -0.49 -10.54 -6.42
C HIS A 106 0.05 -9.72 -7.60
N ARG A 107 1.38 -9.67 -7.74
CA ARG A 107 2.01 -9.10 -8.94
C ARG A 107 1.93 -10.01 -10.17
N ALA A 108 1.91 -11.34 -9.97
CA ALA A 108 1.82 -12.33 -11.05
C ALA A 108 0.41 -12.48 -11.62
N TYR A 109 -0.61 -12.24 -10.80
CA TYR A 109 -2.02 -12.35 -11.13
C TYR A 109 -2.73 -10.98 -11.01
N PRO A 110 -2.38 -9.97 -11.82
CA PRO A 110 -2.86 -8.60 -11.62
C PRO A 110 -4.36 -8.38 -11.83
N ASN A 111 -5.02 -9.29 -12.55
CA ASN A 111 -6.45 -9.22 -12.87
C ASN A 111 -7.26 -10.29 -12.11
N GLU A 112 -6.61 -11.04 -11.21
CA GLU A 112 -7.21 -12.14 -10.47
C GLU A 112 -6.81 -12.01 -8.99
N ASP A 113 -7.55 -12.67 -8.10
CA ASP A 113 -7.18 -12.75 -6.69
C ASP A 113 -6.46 -14.10 -6.44
N PRO A 114 -5.13 -14.10 -6.18
CA PRO A 114 -4.39 -15.33 -5.97
C PRO A 114 -4.54 -15.89 -4.55
N CYS A 115 -5.36 -15.28 -3.67
CA CYS A 115 -5.51 -15.70 -2.28
C CYS A 115 -5.90 -17.17 -2.13
N GLU A 116 -6.80 -17.70 -2.97
CA GLU A 116 -7.17 -19.11 -2.96
C GLU A 116 -5.99 -20.03 -3.29
N ILE A 117 -5.17 -19.64 -4.28
CA ILE A 117 -3.95 -20.38 -4.68
C ILE A 117 -2.94 -20.41 -3.53
N LEU A 118 -2.85 -19.33 -2.76
CA LEU A 118 -2.00 -19.20 -1.59
C LEU A 118 -2.57 -19.88 -0.33
N GLY A 119 -3.76 -20.48 -0.41
CA GLY A 119 -4.40 -21.19 0.69
C GLY A 119 -5.17 -20.30 1.68
N TYR A 120 -5.48 -19.06 1.31
CA TYR A 120 -6.41 -18.20 2.04
C TYR A 120 -7.85 -18.47 1.59
N SER A 121 -8.80 -18.34 2.51
CA SER A 121 -10.23 -18.54 2.20
C SER A 121 -10.84 -17.39 1.42
N CYS A 122 -10.28 -16.19 1.54
CA CYS A 122 -10.67 -14.97 0.84
C CYS A 122 -9.55 -13.94 0.94
N HIS A 123 -9.56 -12.95 0.04
CA HIS A 123 -8.76 -11.73 0.20
C HIS A 123 -9.17 -11.00 1.48
N SER A 124 -8.20 -10.37 2.15
CA SER A 124 -8.50 -9.61 3.36
C SER A 124 -8.97 -8.19 3.03
N ASP A 125 -9.97 -7.68 3.74
CA ASP A 125 -10.49 -6.32 3.61
C ASP A 125 -9.42 -5.28 3.91
N ILE A 126 -8.55 -5.58 4.88
CA ILE A 126 -7.38 -4.77 5.20
C ILE A 126 -6.14 -5.66 5.21
N ILE A 127 -5.08 -5.20 4.54
CA ILE A 127 -3.77 -5.84 4.56
C ILE A 127 -2.74 -4.79 4.94
N SER A 128 -1.85 -5.11 5.87
CA SER A 128 -0.77 -4.20 6.25
C SER A 128 0.57 -4.90 6.36
N GLY A 129 1.63 -4.20 6.00
CA GLY A 129 2.98 -4.75 6.06
C GLY A 129 4.05 -3.87 5.41
N PRO A 130 5.32 -4.34 5.43
CA PRO A 130 6.40 -3.67 4.71
C PRO A 130 6.10 -3.56 3.22
N MET A 131 6.60 -2.50 2.59
CA MET A 131 6.54 -2.37 1.13
C MET A 131 7.61 -3.23 0.45
N ALA A 132 7.28 -3.84 -0.68
CA ALA A 132 8.29 -4.30 -1.62
C ALA A 132 8.67 -3.12 -2.51
N ASP A 133 9.80 -2.47 -2.21
CA ASP A 133 10.25 -1.25 -2.89
C ASP A 133 9.99 -1.29 -4.41
N ASN A 134 9.36 -0.22 -4.93
CA ASN A 134 8.97 -0.07 -6.34
C ASN A 134 10.17 -0.03 -7.30
N SER A 135 11.42 -0.05 -6.80
CA SER A 135 12.63 -0.17 -7.60
C SER A 135 12.81 -1.57 -8.23
N ILE A 136 12.05 -2.57 -7.80
CA ILE A 136 12.05 -3.94 -8.36
C ILE A 136 11.22 -4.03 -9.65
N LYS A 137 10.85 -2.89 -10.26
CA LYS A 137 10.14 -2.84 -11.56
C LYS A 137 10.82 -3.67 -12.65
N ASP A 138 12.14 -3.76 -12.65
CA ASP A 138 12.92 -4.52 -13.62
C ASP A 138 12.75 -6.05 -13.49
N PHE A 139 12.14 -6.53 -12.40
CA PHE A 139 12.01 -7.96 -12.08
C PHE A 139 10.60 -8.52 -12.30
N ILE A 140 9.60 -7.65 -12.52
CA ILE A 140 8.17 -8.02 -12.58
C ILE A 140 7.85 -8.88 -13.82
N GLY A 141 8.69 -8.90 -14.86
CA GLY A 141 8.50 -9.81 -16.00
C GLY A 141 9.04 -11.23 -15.78
N LYS A 142 10.34 -11.34 -15.47
CA LYS A 142 11.05 -12.63 -15.42
C LYS A 142 10.66 -13.46 -14.20
N ASP A 143 10.54 -12.84 -13.03
CA ASP A 143 10.21 -13.57 -11.81
C ASP A 143 8.73 -13.97 -11.79
N VAL A 144 7.82 -13.13 -12.31
CA VAL A 144 6.42 -13.55 -12.54
C VAL A 144 6.36 -14.74 -13.48
N TYR A 145 7.06 -14.69 -14.61
CA TYR A 145 7.10 -15.83 -15.54
C TYR A 145 7.62 -17.11 -14.84
N ARG A 146 8.70 -17.02 -14.06
CA ARG A 146 9.25 -18.16 -13.31
C ARG A 146 8.27 -18.67 -12.24
N TYR A 147 7.60 -17.77 -11.54
CA TYR A 147 6.58 -18.09 -10.56
C TYR A 147 5.41 -18.85 -11.18
N LEU A 148 4.89 -18.36 -12.31
CA LEU A 148 3.83 -19.01 -13.07
C LEU A 148 4.24 -20.38 -13.64
N ASN A 149 5.54 -20.64 -13.79
CA ASN A 149 6.09 -21.93 -14.21
C ASN A 149 6.53 -22.83 -13.02
N ASN A 150 6.09 -22.52 -11.80
CA ASN A 150 6.38 -23.28 -10.57
C ASN A 150 7.88 -23.43 -10.25
N ASP A 151 8.69 -22.41 -10.53
CA ASP A 151 10.08 -22.37 -10.06
C ASP A 151 10.10 -22.14 -8.54
N ASN A 152 10.38 -23.19 -7.78
CA ASN A 152 10.37 -23.15 -6.31
C ASN A 152 11.37 -22.15 -5.70
N ASN A 153 12.41 -21.73 -6.43
CA ASN A 153 13.43 -20.82 -5.92
C ASN A 153 13.06 -19.34 -6.08
N VAL A 154 12.09 -19.01 -6.92
CA VAL A 154 11.81 -17.61 -7.28
C VAL A 154 11.34 -16.77 -6.09
N VAL A 155 10.59 -17.38 -5.16
CA VAL A 155 10.10 -16.71 -3.95
C VAL A 155 11.27 -16.35 -3.03
N ASP A 156 12.20 -17.28 -2.84
CA ASP A 156 13.38 -17.07 -1.99
C ASP A 156 14.32 -16.03 -2.62
N GLU A 157 14.52 -16.09 -3.94
CA GLU A 157 15.28 -15.06 -4.66
C GLU A 157 14.63 -13.67 -4.59
N PHE A 158 13.30 -13.59 -4.71
CA PHE A 158 12.56 -12.34 -4.57
C PHE A 158 12.71 -11.76 -3.15
N TYR A 159 12.57 -12.61 -2.14
CA TYR A 159 12.80 -12.25 -0.73
C TYR A 159 14.23 -11.71 -0.50
N GLU A 160 15.24 -12.45 -0.93
CA GLU A 160 16.65 -12.08 -0.75
C GLU A 160 16.99 -10.75 -1.44
N LYS A 161 16.42 -10.47 -2.62
CA LYS A 161 16.62 -9.19 -3.35
C LYS A 161 16.05 -7.99 -2.60
N ILE A 162 14.94 -8.17 -1.88
CA ILE A 162 14.31 -7.09 -1.12
C ILE A 162 15.15 -6.76 0.12
N ILE A 163 15.56 -7.79 0.86
CA ILE A 163 16.24 -7.62 2.14
C ILE A 163 17.74 -7.35 1.98
N ARG A 164 18.31 -7.51 0.78
CA ARG A 164 19.72 -7.22 0.50
C ARG A 164 19.91 -5.99 -0.39
N GLY A 165 21.01 -5.29 -0.16
CA GLY A 165 21.52 -4.25 -1.04
C GLY A 165 22.18 -4.83 -2.28
N ASN A 166 22.46 -3.96 -3.24
CA ASN A 166 23.27 -4.29 -4.43
C ASN A 166 24.70 -4.73 -4.05
N ASP A 167 25.14 -4.42 -2.82
CA ASP A 167 26.40 -4.86 -2.22
C ASP A 167 26.29 -6.21 -1.47
N GLY A 168 25.13 -6.87 -1.53
CA GLY A 168 24.84 -8.15 -0.87
C GLY A 168 24.59 -8.05 0.65
N LYS A 169 24.71 -6.85 1.24
CA LYS A 169 24.50 -6.66 2.68
C LYS A 169 23.02 -6.59 3.00
N PHE A 170 22.65 -7.01 4.21
CA PHE A 170 21.30 -6.82 4.71
C PHE A 170 20.96 -5.35 4.80
N ARG A 171 19.82 -4.98 4.22
CA ARG A 171 19.18 -3.69 4.40
C ARG A 171 18.40 -3.71 5.70
N ASN A 172 18.30 -2.55 6.33
CA ASN A 172 17.35 -2.37 7.40
C ASN A 172 15.93 -2.42 6.80
N THR A 173 15.18 -3.47 7.14
CA THR A 173 13.84 -3.70 6.57
C THR A 173 12.82 -2.67 7.05
N PHE A 174 13.11 -1.94 8.15
CA PHE A 174 12.31 -0.79 8.57
C PHE A 174 12.38 0.37 7.55
N ASP A 175 13.44 0.46 6.75
CA ASP A 175 13.61 1.51 5.75
C ASP A 175 12.77 1.27 4.48
N LEU A 176 12.18 0.08 4.33
CA LEU A 176 11.23 -0.23 3.25
C LEU A 176 9.95 0.60 3.37
N GLY A 177 9.67 1.11 4.58
CA GLY A 177 8.41 1.72 4.94
C GLY A 177 7.27 0.71 5.04
N TYR A 178 6.07 1.21 5.32
CA TYR A 178 4.93 0.38 5.70
C TYR A 178 3.70 0.83 4.94
N GLN A 179 2.93 -0.12 4.43
CA GLN A 179 1.69 0.16 3.72
C GLN A 179 0.51 -0.49 4.42
N ILE A 180 -0.62 0.20 4.38
CA ILE A 180 -1.91 -0.27 4.86
C ILE A 180 -2.86 -0.11 3.69
N THR A 181 -3.36 -1.24 3.20
CA THR A 181 -4.22 -1.33 2.02
C THR A 181 -5.61 -1.70 2.45
N PHE A 182 -6.58 -0.87 2.06
CA PHE A 182 -8.00 -1.19 2.19
C PHE A 182 -8.47 -1.78 0.86
N SER A 183 -8.67 -3.08 0.81
CA SER A 183 -9.13 -3.80 -0.38
C SER A 183 -10.66 -3.89 -0.47
N ASN A 184 -11.36 -3.25 0.48
CA ASN A 184 -12.80 -3.08 0.48
C ASN A 184 -13.13 -1.58 0.42
N GLU A 185 -13.81 -1.16 -0.64
CA GLU A 185 -14.15 0.24 -0.92
C GLU A 185 -15.10 0.82 0.14
N GLU A 186 -16.17 0.09 0.48
CA GLU A 186 -17.15 0.49 1.49
C GLU A 186 -16.49 0.64 2.86
N LEU A 187 -15.58 -0.28 3.20
CA LEU A 187 -14.83 -0.23 4.45
C LEU A 187 -13.92 1.01 4.51
N ALA A 188 -13.17 1.30 3.44
CA ALA A 188 -12.32 2.48 3.37
C ALA A 188 -13.12 3.77 3.53
N ASN A 189 -14.24 3.89 2.81
CA ASN A 189 -15.13 5.06 2.89
C ASN A 189 -15.82 5.21 4.26
N THR A 190 -16.01 4.11 4.98
CA THR A 190 -16.61 4.11 6.33
C THR A 190 -15.59 4.47 7.41
N MET A 191 -14.37 3.91 7.34
CA MET A 191 -13.38 4.04 8.40
C MET A 191 -12.53 5.30 8.30
N LEU A 192 -12.38 5.86 7.10
CA LEU A 192 -11.44 6.95 6.86
C LEU A 192 -12.17 8.29 6.83
N THR A 193 -11.47 9.33 7.27
CA THR A 193 -11.96 10.71 7.16
C THR A 193 -10.78 11.63 6.85
N ILE A 194 -10.94 12.52 5.87
CA ILE A 194 -9.92 13.52 5.56
C ILE A 194 -9.88 14.53 6.70
N LYS A 195 -8.69 14.70 7.29
CA LYS A 195 -8.40 15.74 8.28
C LYS A 195 -7.80 16.98 7.64
N GLY A 196 -7.03 16.79 6.59
CA GLY A 196 -6.39 17.87 5.88
C GLY A 196 -5.53 17.38 4.74
N ILE A 197 -4.85 18.33 4.12
CA ILE A 197 -4.06 18.11 2.92
C ILE A 197 -2.72 18.78 3.11
N TRP A 198 -1.66 18.03 2.84
CA TRP A 198 -0.31 18.57 2.71
C TRP A 198 0.03 18.77 1.24
N TYR A 199 0.48 19.95 0.86
CA TYR A 199 0.97 20.23 -0.50
C TYR A 199 2.27 21.03 -0.48
N MET A 200 3.01 20.98 -1.60
CA MET A 200 4.25 21.73 -1.73
C MET A 200 3.99 23.14 -2.24
N LYS A 201 4.52 24.16 -1.54
CA LYS A 201 4.50 25.55 -2.02
C LYS A 201 5.51 25.76 -3.15
N LYS A 202 5.21 26.72 -4.03
CA LYS A 202 6.17 27.24 -5.02
C LYS A 202 7.37 27.84 -4.29
N GLY A 203 8.55 27.26 -4.47
CA GLY A 203 9.78 27.61 -3.73
C GLY A 203 10.25 26.56 -2.71
N GLY A 204 9.47 25.48 -2.51
CA GLY A 204 9.81 24.39 -1.61
C GLY A 204 9.11 24.48 -0.25
N GLY A 205 9.09 23.35 0.49
CA GLY A 205 8.41 23.22 1.77
C GLY A 205 6.99 22.67 1.65
N TRP A 206 6.59 21.92 2.68
CA TRP A 206 5.24 21.35 2.82
C TRP A 206 4.38 22.28 3.65
N VAL A 207 3.13 22.46 3.23
CA VAL A 207 2.12 23.24 3.95
C VAL A 207 0.89 22.39 4.15
N TYR A 208 0.32 22.49 5.35
CA TYR A 208 -0.90 21.83 5.74
C TYR A 208 -2.08 22.78 5.61
N GLU A 209 -3.17 22.26 5.07
CA GLU A 209 -4.48 22.90 5.03
C GLU A 209 -5.50 21.95 5.65
N GLU A 210 -6.15 22.39 6.72
CA GLU A 210 -7.21 21.62 7.35
C GLU A 210 -8.45 21.62 6.46
N VAL A 211 -9.04 20.43 6.28
CA VAL A 211 -10.31 20.28 5.58
C VAL A 211 -11.37 20.11 6.66
N LEU A 212 -12.18 21.14 6.86
CA LEU A 212 -13.31 21.15 7.80
C LEU A 212 -14.46 20.29 7.27
#